data_AF-A0A844HQJ1-F1
#
_entry.id   AF-A0A844HQJ1-F1
#
_cell.length_a   1.000
_cell.length_b   1.000
_cell.length_c   1.000
_cell.angle_alpha   90.00
_cell.angle_beta   90.00
_cell.angle_gamma   90.00
#
_symmetry.space_group_name_H-M   'P 1'
#
loop_
_entity.id
_entity.type
_entity.pdbx_description
1 polymer ?
#
loop_
_entity_poly.entity_id
_entity_poly.type
_entity_poly.pdbx_seq_one_letter_code
_entity_poly.pdbx_strand_id
1 'polypeptide(L)' 'MTITRQDAGHGPGVVYRGIEIRRFDVPCTPWVWTHCEADACGSAETLEEAQEQIDKHLAAREVAA' A
#
# COMPACT_ATOMS: atom_id res chain seq x y z
N MET A 1 3.18 21.58 -4.99
CA MET A 1 3.37 20.78 -6.21
C MET A 1 2.55 19.52 -6.05
N THR A 2 1.37 19.50 -6.67
CA THR A 2 0.36 18.45 -6.49
C THR A 2 0.54 17.45 -7.62
N ILE A 3 1.15 16.30 -7.35
CA ILE A 3 1.33 15.25 -8.35
C ILE A 3 0.09 14.36 -8.28
N THR A 4 -0.89 14.69 -9.12
CA THR A 4 -2.03 13.84 -9.43
C THR A 4 -1.60 12.94 -10.59
N ARG A 5 -1.37 11.64 -10.35
CA ARG A 5 -1.21 10.64 -11.43
C ARG A 5 -2.53 9.89 -11.62
N GLN A 6 -2.94 9.84 -12.88
CA GLN A 6 -4.22 9.40 -13.40
C GLN A 6 -4.38 7.88 -13.45
N ASP A 7 -5.64 7.49 -13.33
CA ASP A 7 -6.36 6.34 -13.91
C ASP A 7 -5.60 5.48 -14.94
N ALA A 8 -5.48 4.19 -14.63
CA ALA A 8 -5.24 3.12 -15.59
C ALA A 8 -5.96 1.85 -15.14
N GLY A 9 -7.30 1.82 -15.27
CA GLY A 9 -8.09 0.59 -15.47
C GLY A 9 -7.92 -0.60 -14.50
N HIS A 10 -7.56 -0.39 -13.24
CA HIS A 10 -7.34 -1.49 -12.28
C HIS A 10 -7.76 -1.10 -10.84
N GLY A 11 -9.05 -0.83 -10.64
CA GLY A 11 -9.63 -0.53 -9.32
C GLY A 11 -9.08 0.74 -8.63
N PRO A 12 -9.74 1.26 -7.59
CA PRO A 12 -9.25 2.41 -6.84
C PRO A 12 -8.05 1.99 -5.98
N GLY A 13 -6.83 2.15 -6.49
CA GLY A 13 -5.61 2.09 -5.68
C GLY A 13 -5.56 3.26 -4.71
N VAL A 14 -5.19 3.00 -3.45
CA VAL A 14 -5.03 4.01 -2.39
C VAL A 14 -3.55 4.18 -2.10
N VAL A 15 -3.06 5.42 -2.04
CA VAL A 15 -1.68 5.70 -1.63
C VAL A 15 -1.67 6.08 -0.15
N TYR A 16 -0.92 5.34 0.66
CA TYR A 16 -0.76 5.59 2.09
C TYR A 16 0.73 5.80 2.42
N ARG A 17 1.09 6.96 2.98
CA ARG A 17 2.48 7.32 3.32
C ARG A 17 3.49 7.13 2.16
N GLY A 18 3.04 7.34 0.92
CA GLY A 18 3.86 7.16 -0.29
C GLY A 18 3.94 5.71 -0.80
N ILE A 19 3.28 4.76 -0.12
CA ILE A 19 3.20 3.36 -0.50
C ILE A 19 1.86 3.11 -1.19
N GLU A 20 1.91 2.42 -2.33
CA GLU A 20 0.71 2.10 -3.10
C GLU A 20 0.04 0.84 -2.55
N ILE A 21 -1.25 0.95 -2.24
CA ILE A 21 -2.14 -0.14 -1.83
C ILE A 21 -3.13 -0.37 -2.97
N ARG A 22 -3.07 -1.55 -3.58
CA ARG A 22 -3.94 -1.99 -4.66
C ARG A 22 -4.99 -2.95 -4.14
N ARG A 23 -6.19 -2.87 -4.72
CA ARG A 23 -7.23 -3.88 -4.57
C ARG A 23 -7.61 -4.38 -5.95
N PHE A 24 -7.70 -5.69 -6.10
CA PHE A 24 -8.22 -6.29 -7.31
C PHE A 24 -9.75 -6.32 -7.25
N ASP A 25 -10.39 -6.01 -8.38
CA ASP A 25 -11.85 -5.97 -8.53
C ASP A 25 -12.50 -7.37 -8.52
N VAL A 26 -11.78 -8.40 -8.07
CA VAL A 26 -12.33 -9.75 -7.95
C VAL A 26 -12.81 -10.00 -6.52
N PRO A 27 -14.00 -10.62 -6.35
CA PRO A 27 -14.54 -10.92 -5.03
C PRO A 27 -13.56 -11.82 -4.27
N CYS A 28 -13.40 -11.54 -2.97
CA CYS A 28 -12.44 -12.21 -2.07
C CYS A 28 -10.95 -11.91 -2.31
N THR A 29 -10.58 -10.83 -3.01
CA THR A 29 -9.15 -10.46 -3.08
C THR A 29 -8.72 -9.58 -1.92
N PRO A 30 -7.63 -9.93 -1.24
CA PRO A 30 -7.01 -9.04 -0.26
C PRO A 30 -6.49 -7.76 -0.92
N TRP A 31 -6.38 -6.70 -0.11
CA TRP A 31 -5.59 -5.52 -0.40
C TRP A 31 -4.11 -5.91 -0.43
N VAL A 32 -3.38 -5.47 -1.45
CA VAL A 32 -1.96 -5.73 -1.61
C VAL A 32 -1.23 -4.41 -1.65
N TRP A 33 -0.20 -4.25 -0.83
CA TRP A 33 0.64 -3.06 -0.84
C TRP A 33 2.06 -3.40 -1.25
N THR A 34 2.73 -2.45 -1.91
CA THR A 34 4.10 -2.63 -2.37
C THR A 34 4.88 -1.35 -2.19
N HIS A 35 6.00 -1.44 -1.49
CA HIS A 35 6.92 -0.37 -1.20
C HIS A 35 8.19 -0.54 -2.04
N CYS A 36 8.25 0.20 -3.15
CA CYS A 36 9.33 0.07 -4.14
C CYS A 36 10.71 0.45 -3.60
N GLU A 37 10.79 1.37 -2.63
CA GLU A 37 12.07 1.82 -2.07
C GLU A 37 12.75 0.76 -1.19
N ALA A 38 11.95 -0.05 -0.49
CA ALA A 38 12.43 -1.05 0.45
C ALA A 38 12.34 -2.49 -0.07
N ASP A 39 11.88 -2.68 -1.32
CA ASP A 39 11.49 -3.98 -1.87
C ASP A 39 10.56 -4.77 -0.92
N ALA A 40 9.70 -4.05 -0.21
CA ALA A 40 8.80 -4.63 0.79
C ALA A 40 7.39 -4.72 0.22
N CYS A 41 6.69 -5.80 0.50
CA CYS A 41 5.31 -5.99 0.08
C CYS A 41 4.53 -6.73 1.16
N GLY A 42 3.20 -6.59 1.09
CA GLY A 42 2.30 -7.29 2.00
C GLY A 42 0.89 -7.38 1.44
N SER A 43 0.09 -8.24 2.06
CA SER A 43 -1.32 -8.42 1.73
C SER A 43 -2.16 -8.42 2.99
N ALA A 44 -3.36 -7.87 2.93
CA ALA A 44 -4.29 -7.74 4.04
C ALA A 44 -5.75 -7.89 3.56
N GLU A 45 -6.64 -8.41 4.40
CA GLU A 45 -8.05 -8.54 4.02
C GLU A 45 -8.77 -7.18 4.00
N THR A 46 -8.29 -6.24 4.80
CA THR A 46 -8.84 -4.88 4.93
C THR A 46 -7.80 -3.80 4.61
N LEU A 47 -8.29 -2.61 4.25
CA LEU A 47 -7.42 -1.44 4.02
C LEU A 47 -6.72 -1.02 5.31
N GLU A 48 -7.42 -1.08 6.45
CA GLU A 48 -6.88 -0.76 7.77
C GLU A 48 -5.71 -1.68 8.14
N GLU A 49 -5.85 -2.99 7.98
CA GLU A 49 -4.73 -3.92 8.21
C GLU A 49 -3.55 -3.68 7.26
N ALA A 50 -3.80 -3.33 6.00
CA ALA A 50 -2.73 -2.95 5.08
C ALA A 50 -1.98 -1.71 5.57
N GLN A 51 -2.70 -0.71 6.09
CA GLN A 51 -2.12 0.49 6.68
C GLN A 51 -1.33 0.17 7.95
N GLU A 52 -1.84 -0.68 8.83
CA GLU A 52 -1.12 -1.12 10.04
C GLU A 52 0.18 -1.87 9.70
N GLN A 53 0.16 -2.73 8.66
CA GLN A 53 1.37 -3.39 8.17
C GLN A 53 2.39 -2.37 7.66
N ILE A 54 1.95 -1.36 6.91
CA ILE A 54 2.81 -0.27 6.43
C ILE A 54 3.38 0.54 7.60
N ASP A 55 2.55 0.91 8.58
CA ASP A 55 3.02 1.65 9.75
C ASP A 55 4.06 0.88 10.55
N LYS A 56 3.84 -0.43 10.75
CA LYS A 56 4.82 -1.30 11.41
C LYS A 56 6.12 -1.41 10.61
N HIS A 57 6.03 -1.51 9.28
CA HIS A 57 7.20 -1.55 8.40
C HIS A 57 8.03 -0.26 8.47
N LEU A 58 7.35 0.89 8.41
CA LEU A 58 8.01 2.20 8.50
C LEU A 58 8.60 2.43 9.89
N ALA A 59 7.87 2.13 10.96
CA ALA A 59 8.35 2.25 12.33
C ALA A 59 9.59 1.36 12.58
N ALA A 60 9.59 0.13 12.06
CA ALA A 60 10.76 -0.76 12.17
C ALA A 60 12.00 -0.20 11.45
N ARG A 61 11.82 0.55 10.36
CA ARG A 61 12.93 1.22 9.65
C ARG A 61 13.41 2.48 10.35
N GLU A 62 12.50 3.29 10.90
CA GLU A 62 12.87 4.48 11.67
C GLU A 62 13.71 4.13 12.92
N VAL A 63 13.46 2.96 13.52
CA VAL A 63 14.24 2.48 14.68
C VAL A 63 15.60 1.88 14.27
N ALA A 64 15.75 1.46 13.01
CA ALA A 64 16.99 0.87 12.49
C ALA A 64 17.92 1.91 11.83
N ALA A 65 17.52 3.18 11.75
CA ALA A 65 18.30 4.31 11.23
C ALA A 65 19.01 5.08 12.34
#